data_AF-A0A4Y2VS81-F1
#
_entry.id   AF-A0A4Y2VS81-F1
#
_cell.length_a   1.000
_cell.length_b   1.000
_cell.length_c   1.000
_cell.angle_alpha   90.00
_cell.angle_beta   90.00
_cell.angle_gamma   90.00
#
_symmetry.space_group_name_H-M   'P 1'
#
loop_
_entity.id
_entity.type
_entity.pdbx_description
1 polymer ?
#
loop_
_entity_poly.entity_id
_entity_poly.type
_entity_poly.pdbx_seq_one_letter_code
_entity_poly.pdbx_strand_id
1 'polypeptide(L)' 'MKCKKAFCKSPVAPKCFKNEVYSDCGTACPANCENKNPVCTLECVADCFCKEGFIRMSADVQAKRYECIPQDQCPP' A
#
# COMPACT_ATOMS: atom_id res chain seq x y z
N MET A 1 -20.82 -29.26 20.57
CA MET A 1 -19.35 -29.05 20.60
C MET A 1 -18.71 -29.86 19.49
N LYS A 2 -18.28 -29.24 18.38
CA LYS A 2 -17.35 -29.79 17.37
C LYS A 2 -17.14 -28.76 16.24
N CYS A 3 -16.15 -27.88 16.39
CA CYS A 3 -15.54 -27.20 15.25
C CYS A 3 -14.15 -27.82 15.08
N LYS A 4 -13.95 -28.55 13.98
CA LYS A 4 -12.68 -29.21 13.68
C LYS A 4 -11.70 -28.13 13.19
N LYS A 5 -10.64 -27.90 13.96
CA LYS A 5 -9.49 -27.07 13.59
C LYS A 5 -8.91 -27.55 12.26
N ALA A 6 -9.06 -26.75 11.21
CA ALA A 6 -8.16 -26.81 10.05
C ALA A 6 -8.00 -25.50 9.27
N PHE A 7 -8.85 -24.48 9.40
CA PHE A 7 -8.63 -23.17 8.75
C PHE A 7 -9.23 -21.98 9.52
N CYS A 8 -9.06 -21.93 10.84
CA CYS A 8 -9.22 -20.64 11.54
C CYS A 8 -7.98 -19.77 11.28
N LYS A 9 -7.70 -19.45 10.01
CA LYS A 9 -6.87 -18.27 9.74
C LYS A 9 -7.74 -17.12 10.24
N SER A 10 -7.42 -16.60 11.44
CA SER A 10 -7.93 -15.31 11.86
C SER A 10 -7.84 -14.35 10.67
N PRO A 11 -8.78 -13.41 10.49
CA PRO A 11 -8.54 -12.30 9.59
C PRO A 11 -7.34 -11.53 10.17
N VAL A 12 -6.13 -11.95 9.79
CA VAL A 12 -4.92 -11.18 10.03
C VAL A 12 -5.14 -9.96 9.17
N ALA A 13 -5.49 -8.84 9.80
CA ALA A 13 -5.55 -7.57 9.13
C ALA A 13 -4.25 -7.45 8.30
N PRO A 14 -4.34 -7.18 6.98
CA PRO A 14 -3.17 -7.06 6.13
C PRO A 14 -2.14 -6.15 6.81
N LYS A 15 -0.96 -6.71 7.03
CA LYS A 15 0.08 -6.05 7.82
C LYS A 15 0.77 -5.01 6.94
N CYS A 16 0.36 -3.75 7.07
CA CYS A 16 1.06 -2.64 6.45
C CYS A 16 2.37 -2.31 7.17
N PHE A 17 3.30 -1.71 6.43
CA PHE A 17 4.60 -1.32 6.93
C PHE A 17 4.55 0.08 7.56
N LYS A 18 5.74 0.61 7.88
CA LYS A 18 5.88 1.96 8.43
C LYS A 18 5.33 2.97 7.41
N ASN A 19 4.59 3.96 7.92
CA ASN A 19 3.99 5.04 7.13
C ASN A 19 2.96 4.58 6.08
N GLU A 20 2.40 3.38 6.27
CA GLU A 20 1.31 2.86 5.44
C GLU A 20 0.01 2.69 6.25
N VAL A 21 -1.11 2.67 5.55
CA VAL A 21 -2.44 2.39 6.07
C VAL A 21 -3.16 1.45 5.10
N TYR A 22 -3.83 0.43 5.64
CA TYR A 22 -4.63 -0.46 4.82
C TYR A 22 -5.92 0.25 4.40
N SER A 23 -6.28 0.15 3.13
CA SER A 23 -7.60 0.49 2.62
C SER A 23 -8.11 -0.66 1.77
N ASP A 24 -9.41 -0.93 1.84
CA ASP A 24 -10.11 -1.85 0.95
C ASP A 24 -10.40 -1.21 -0.43
N CYS A 25 -10.29 0.12 -0.51
CA CYS A 25 -10.54 0.91 -1.70
C CYS A 25 -9.50 2.04 -1.78
N GLY A 26 -8.37 1.79 -2.44
CA GLY A 26 -7.38 2.83 -2.79
C GLY A 26 -6.96 2.75 -4.26
N THR A 27 -6.18 3.74 -4.70
CA THR A 27 -5.76 3.86 -6.12
C THR A 27 -4.88 2.69 -6.57
N ALA A 28 -5.16 2.13 -7.74
CA ALA A 28 -4.26 1.15 -8.38
C ALA A 28 -2.93 1.78 -8.84
N CYS A 29 -2.86 3.11 -8.98
CA CYS A 29 -1.69 3.86 -9.41
C CYS A 29 -1.29 4.88 -8.32
N PRO A 30 -0.63 4.44 -7.25
CA PRO A 30 -0.16 5.34 -6.21
C PRO A 30 0.98 6.23 -6.73
N ALA A 31 0.93 7.50 -6.35
CA ALA A 31 1.98 8.46 -6.64
C ALA A 31 3.32 8.04 -6.04
N ASN A 32 4.40 8.37 -6.75
CA ASN A 32 5.78 8.14 -6.31
C ASN A 32 6.66 9.37 -6.58
N CYS A 33 7.91 9.32 -6.15
CA CYS A 33 8.84 10.44 -6.33
C CYS A 33 9.09 10.82 -7.79
N GLU A 34 9.02 9.87 -8.72
CA GLU A 34 9.21 10.10 -10.17
C GLU A 34 7.93 10.64 -10.84
N ASN A 35 6.77 10.16 -10.41
CA ASN A 35 5.46 10.54 -10.93
C ASN A 35 4.47 10.80 -9.80
N LYS A 36 4.34 12.07 -9.43
CA LYS A 36 3.43 12.54 -8.37
C LYS A 36 1.96 12.54 -8.78
N ASN A 37 1.67 12.49 -10.08
CA ASN A 37 0.30 12.55 -10.61
C ASN A 37 0.11 11.54 -11.76
N PRO A 38 0.12 10.23 -11.46
CA PRO A 38 -0.06 9.21 -12.48
C PRO A 38 -1.47 9.26 -13.06
N VAL A 39 -1.58 9.12 -14.39
CA VAL A 39 -2.86 8.86 -15.05
C VAL A 39 -3.32 7.46 -14.63
N CYS A 40 -4.49 7.36 -14.01
CA CYS A 40 -5.04 6.12 -13.49
C CYS A 40 -6.51 5.94 -13.86
N THR A 41 -6.98 4.70 -13.93
CA THR A 41 -8.40 4.36 -14.00
C THR A 41 -9.06 4.62 -12.65
N LEU A 42 -10.40 4.69 -12.62
CA LEU A 42 -11.17 4.84 -11.36
C LEU A 42 -11.34 3.52 -10.60
N GLU A 43 -10.55 2.50 -10.95
CA GLU A 43 -10.59 1.21 -10.27
C GLU A 43 -9.95 1.32 -8.89
N CYS A 44 -10.58 0.65 -7.92
CA CYS A 44 -10.06 0.59 -6.56
C CYS A 44 -9.46 -0.79 -6.28
N VAL A 45 -8.39 -0.80 -5.50
CA VAL A 45 -7.72 -2.00 -5.04
C VAL A 45 -7.61 -2.01 -3.53
N ALA A 46 -7.66 -3.19 -2.94
CA ALA A 46 -7.50 -3.40 -1.51
C ALA A 46 -6.02 -3.68 -1.19
N ASP A 47 -5.32 -2.72 -0.59
CA ASP A 47 -3.87 -2.78 -0.33
C ASP A 47 -3.44 -1.84 0.81
N CYS A 48 -2.15 -1.84 1.12
CA CYS A 48 -1.49 -0.85 1.95
C CYS A 48 -1.04 0.35 1.11
N PHE A 49 -1.51 1.54 1.52
CA PHE A 49 -1.23 2.81 0.86
C PHE A 49 -0.40 3.70 1.77
N CYS A 50 0.44 4.58 1.20
CA CYS A 50 1.14 5.57 1.99
C CYS A 50 0.14 6.47 2.74
N LYS A 51 0.44 6.76 4.00
CA LYS A 51 -0.33 7.74 4.78
C LYS A 51 -0.28 9.11 4.10
N GLU A 52 -1.24 9.96 4.44
CA GLU A 52 -1.23 11.36 4.01
C GLU A 52 0.10 12.05 4.36
N GLY A 53 0.65 12.81 3.40
CA GLY A 53 1.98 13.42 3.50
C GLY A 53 3.17 12.51 3.15
N PHE A 54 2.94 11.21 2.92
CA PHE A 54 3.96 10.26 2.48
C PHE A 54 3.77 9.87 1.02
N ILE A 55 4.85 9.47 0.37
CA ILE A 55 4.90 9.09 -1.04
C ILE A 55 5.79 7.88 -1.24
N ARG A 56 5.52 7.07 -2.27
CA ARG A 56 6.36 5.92 -2.59
C ARG A 56 7.70 6.41 -3.15
N MET A 57 8.80 5.87 -2.63
CA MET A 57 10.14 6.22 -3.08
C MET A 57 10.38 5.86 -4.56
N SER A 58 9.91 4.70 -5.04
CA SER A 58 10.06 4.28 -6.44
C SER A 58 8.82 3.56 -6.97
N ALA A 59 8.72 3.50 -8.31
CA ALA A 59 7.67 2.80 -9.05
C ALA A 59 7.89 1.29 -9.19
N ASP A 60 8.93 0.73 -8.56
CA ASP A 60 9.44 -0.59 -8.93
C ASP A 60 8.48 -1.72 -8.55
N VAL A 61 7.69 -2.15 -9.54
CA VAL A 61 6.60 -3.13 -9.42
C VAL A 61 7.11 -4.50 -8.94
N GLN A 62 8.43 -4.74 -8.98
CA GLN A 62 9.08 -5.98 -8.54
C GLN A 62 9.58 -5.92 -7.10
N ALA A 63 9.68 -4.72 -6.51
CA ALA A 63 10.00 -4.58 -5.11
C ALA A 63 8.78 -5.02 -4.28
N LYS A 64 8.89 -6.16 -3.59
CA LYS A 64 7.92 -6.62 -2.57
C LYS A 64 7.70 -5.63 -1.42
N ARG A 65 8.42 -4.51 -1.40
CA ARG A 65 8.42 -3.53 -0.32
C ARG A 65 8.65 -2.15 -0.92
N TYR A 66 7.64 -1.30 -0.86
CA TYR A 66 7.78 0.11 -1.17
C TYR A 66 8.03 0.85 0.15
N GLU A 67 9.00 1.75 0.19
CA GLU A 67 9.16 2.63 1.34
C GLU A 67 8.34 3.90 1.12
N CYS A 68 7.42 4.18 2.06
CA CYS A 68 6.70 5.43 2.13
C CYS A 68 7.54 6.45 2.90
N ILE A 69 8.11 7.40 2.17
CA ILE A 69 8.91 8.51 2.71
C ILE A 69 8.08 9.80 2.70
N PRO A 70 8.39 10.78 3.56
CA PRO A 70 7.80 12.11 3.44
C PRO A 70 7.97 12.69 2.04
N GLN A 71 6.94 13.36 1.51
CA GLN A 71 6.93 13.90 0.15
C GLN A 71 8.09 14.86 -0.18
N ASP A 72 8.61 15.52 0.85
CA ASP A 72 9.75 16.45 0.80
C ASP A 72 11.12 15.75 0.86
N GLN A 73 11.15 14.44 1.10
CA GLN A 73 12.37 13.62 1.14
C GLN A 73 12.61 12.82 -0.14
N CYS A 74 11.85 13.10 -1.20
CA CYS A 74 12.15 12.51 -2.50
C CYS A 74 13.57 12.86 -2.94
N PRO A 75 14.37 11.88 -3.41
CA PRO A 75 15.69 12.17 -3.93
C PRO A 75 15.59 13.11 -5.14
N PRO A 76 16.61 13.97 -5.35
CA PRO A 76 16.69 14.84 -6.51
C PRO A 76 16.84 14.07 -7.83
#